data_AF-A0A2D8QWH6-F1
#
_entry.id   AF-A0A2D8QWH6-F1
#
_cell.length_a   1.000
_cell.length_b   1.000
_cell.length_c   1.000
_cell.angle_alpha   90.00
_cell.angle_beta   90.00
_cell.angle_gamma   90.00
#
_symmetry.space_group_name_H-M   'P 1'
#
loop_
_entity.id
_entity.type
_entity.pdbx_description
1 polymer ?
#
loop_
_entity_poly.entity_id
_entity_poly.type
_entity_poly.pdbx_seq_one_letter_code
_entity_poly.pdbx_strand_id
1 'polypeptide(L)'
;MIIGNMASALHEIGICTETRNDILGGASGEIAPGETWIELWVVNDRQFKVATKRIEEILMQPEREDWICNHCRESNPATFDWCWQCKRTTENIS
;
A
#
# COMPACT_ATOMS: atom_id res chain seq x y z
N MET A 1 -0.13 2.88 -7.24
CA MET A 1 -1.54 3.03 -6.77
C MET A 1 -1.54 2.92 -5.25
N ILE A 2 -1.39 4.04 -4.54
CA ILE A 2 -1.03 4.06 -3.11
C ILE A 2 -2.28 3.94 -2.20
N ILE A 3 -3.42 4.49 -2.64
CA ILE A 3 -4.66 4.53 -1.85
C ILE A 3 -5.30 3.15 -1.67
N GLY A 4 -5.28 2.28 -2.69
CA GLY A 4 -5.82 0.93 -2.57
C GLY A 4 -5.13 0.09 -1.50
N ASN A 5 -3.81 0.28 -1.34
CA ASN A 5 -3.05 -0.38 -0.28
C ASN A 5 -3.45 0.14 1.11
N MET A 6 -3.61 1.47 1.26
CA MET A 6 -4.07 2.09 2.51
C MET A 6 -5.49 1.65 2.89
N ALA A 7 -6.41 1.63 1.93
CA ALA A 7 -7.79 1.16 2.14
C ALA A 7 -7.82 -0.30 2.59
N SER A 8 -7.03 -1.15 1.94
CA SER A 8 -6.91 -2.57 2.30
C SER A 8 -6.36 -2.77 3.70
N ALA A 9 -5.30 -2.02 4.06
CA ALA A 9 -4.69 -2.10 5.39
C ALA A 9 -5.62 -1.59 6.51
N LEU A 10 -6.49 -0.61 6.23
CA LEU A 10 -7.52 -0.15 7.16
C LEU A 10 -8.66 -1.17 7.29
N HIS A 11 -9.05 -1.83 6.19
CA HIS A 11 -10.07 -2.87 6.22
C HIS A 11 -9.60 -4.09 7.04
N GLU A 12 -8.33 -4.48 6.95
CA GLU A 12 -7.77 -5.61 7.73
C GLU A 12 -7.96 -5.44 9.25
N ILE A 13 -7.96 -4.20 9.75
CA ILE A 13 -8.19 -3.88 11.16
C ILE A 13 -9.66 -3.51 11.47
N GLY A 14 -10.57 -3.73 10.53
CA GLY A 14 -12.01 -3.50 10.69
C GLY A 14 -12.45 -2.04 10.55
N ILE A 15 -11.64 -1.18 9.92
CA ILE A 15 -11.99 0.22 9.64
C ILE A 15 -12.59 0.32 8.24
N CYS A 16 -13.87 0.69 8.17
CA CYS A 16 -14.55 0.93 6.90
C CYS A 16 -14.07 2.24 6.27
N THR A 17 -13.70 2.19 5.00
CA THR A 17 -13.24 3.35 4.23
C THR A 17 -14.03 3.52 2.93
N GLU A 18 -14.13 4.76 2.47
CA GLU A 18 -14.73 5.13 1.19
C GLU A 18 -13.70 5.89 0.34
N THR A 19 -13.54 5.50 -0.92
CA THR A 19 -12.72 6.23 -1.89
C THR A 19 -13.59 7.18 -2.71
N ARG A 20 -13.26 8.47 -2.71
CA ARG A 20 -13.95 9.49 -3.51
C ARG A 20 -13.05 9.99 -4.64
N ASN A 21 -13.68 10.44 -5.73
CA ASN A 21 -13.04 10.98 -6.94
C ASN A 21 -12.17 10.00 -7.76
N ASP A 22 -12.27 8.68 -7.51
CA ASP A 22 -11.55 7.62 -8.25
C ASP A 22 -11.88 7.58 -9.76
N ILE A 23 -13.00 8.19 -10.16
CA ILE A 23 -13.56 8.11 -11.53
C ILE A 23 -13.10 9.29 -12.42
N LEU A 24 -12.59 10.38 -11.85
CA LEU A 24 -12.26 11.59 -12.62
C LEU A 24 -10.90 11.53 -13.34
N GLY A 25 -10.06 10.55 -13.02
CA GLY A 25 -8.77 10.35 -13.68
C GLY A 25 -8.87 9.90 -15.15
N GLY A 26 -10.01 9.32 -15.57
CA GLY A 26 -10.21 8.81 -16.94
C GLY A 26 -10.80 9.81 -17.94
N ALA A 27 -11.39 10.91 -17.46
CA ALA A 27 -12.00 11.95 -18.29
C ALA A 27 -11.13 13.23 -18.25
N SER A 28 -9.86 13.08 -18.65
CA SER A 28 -8.91 14.20 -18.74
C SER A 28 -9.30 15.11 -19.91
N GLY A 29 -10.20 16.06 -19.66
CA GLY A 29 -10.57 17.08 -20.63
C GLY A 29 -11.06 18.38 -19.99
N GLU A 30 -11.89 18.31 -18.95
CA GLU A 30 -12.67 19.48 -18.52
C GLU A 30 -12.82 19.62 -16.99
N ILE A 31 -11.85 19.13 -16.20
CA ILE A 31 -11.90 19.27 -14.74
C ILE A 31 -10.63 19.95 -14.26
N ALA A 32 -10.79 21.00 -13.45
CA ALA A 32 -9.66 21.76 -12.92
C ALA A 32 -8.73 20.80 -12.14
N PRO A 33 -7.39 20.93 -12.29
CA PRO A 33 -6.42 20.03 -11.65
C PRO A 33 -6.49 19.96 -10.11
N GLY A 34 -7.32 20.79 -9.47
CA GLY A 34 -7.62 20.75 -8.03
C GLY A 34 -8.76 19.82 -7.62
N GLU A 35 -9.63 19.37 -8.54
CA GLU A 35 -10.87 18.62 -8.21
C GLU A 35 -10.78 17.12 -8.51
N THR A 36 -9.58 16.62 -8.84
CA THR A 36 -9.36 15.23 -9.30
C THR A 36 -8.55 14.37 -8.33
N TRP A 37 -8.19 14.89 -7.15
CA TRP A 37 -7.45 14.13 -6.15
C TRP A 37 -8.34 13.05 -5.55
N ILE A 38 -7.85 11.81 -5.57
CA ILE A 38 -8.52 10.68 -4.95
C ILE A 38 -8.39 10.84 -3.43
N GLU A 39 -9.52 10.79 -2.74
CA GLU A 39 -9.57 10.92 -1.29
C GLU A 39 -9.97 9.59 -0.65
N LEU A 40 -9.33 9.25 0.47
CA LEU A 40 -9.70 8.11 1.31
C LEU A 40 -10.37 8.62 2.58
N TRP A 41 -11.67 8.34 2.71
CA TRP A 41 -12.49 8.78 3.84
C TRP A 41 -12.70 7.63 4.81
N VAL A 42 -12.62 7.91 6.11
CA VAL A 42 -12.98 6.95 7.16
C VAL A 42 -14.46 7.16 7.49
N VAL A 43 -15.27 6.10 7.42
CA VAL A 43 -16.73 6.20 7.59
C VAL A 43 -17.11 6.58 9.03
N ASN A 44 -16.29 6.19 10.01
CA ASN A 44 -16.53 6.45 11.43
C ASN A 44 -15.45 7.38 12.01
N ASP A 45 -15.82 8.61 12.32
CA ASP A 45 -14.93 9.62 12.92
C ASP A 45 -14.23 9.15 14.20
N ARG A 46 -14.86 8.25 14.97
CA ARG A 46 -14.25 7.69 16.19
C ARG A 46 -13.02 6.84 15.90
N GLN A 47 -12.95 6.27 14.69
CA GLN A 47 -11.84 5.46 14.20
C GLN A 47 -10.79 6.30 13.47
N PHE A 48 -11.04 7.58 13.21
CA PHE A 48 -10.12 8.46 12.47
C PHE A 48 -8.70 8.44 13.05
N LYS A 49 -8.56 8.60 14.39
CA LYS A 49 -7.25 8.59 15.04
C LYS A 49 -6.51 7.25 14.88
N VAL A 50 -7.23 6.14 14.92
CA VAL A 50 -6.65 4.79 14.75
C VAL A 50 -6.23 4.59 13.30
N ALA A 51 -7.07 5.03 12.35
CA ALA A 51 -6.79 4.97 10.93
C ALA A 51 -5.56 5.80 10.56
N THR A 52 -5.47 7.05 11.04
CA THR A 52 -4.30 7.91 10.83
C THR A 52 -3.04 7.26 11.35
N LYS A 53 -3.05 6.78 12.59
CA LYS A 53 -1.90 6.11 13.18
C LYS A 53 -1.47 4.88 12.36
N ARG A 54 -2.42 4.08 11.88
CA ARG A 54 -2.11 2.91 11.06
C ARG A 54 -1.48 3.29 9.72
N ILE A 55 -1.99 4.34 9.08
CA ILE A 55 -1.40 4.87 7.83
C ILE A 55 0.01 5.40 8.10
N GLU A 56 0.21 6.15 9.20
CA GLU A 56 1.54 6.63 9.60
C GLU A 56 2.51 5.47 9.82
N GLU A 57 2.11 4.39 10.49
CA GLU A 57 2.93 3.18 10.65
C GLU A 57 3.32 2.56 9.31
N ILE A 58 2.42 2.54 8.32
CA ILE A 58 2.71 2.02 6.97
C ILE A 58 3.68 2.92 6.23
N LEU A 59 3.54 4.24 6.36
CA LEU A 59 4.41 5.23 5.72
C LEU A 59 5.79 5.33 6.40
N MET A 60 5.86 5.10 7.71
CA MET A 60 7.09 5.15 8.50
C MET A 60 7.81 3.81 8.56
N GLN A 61 7.23 2.73 8.03
CA GLN A 61 7.94 1.47 7.93
C GLN A 61 9.19 1.70 7.08
N PRO A 62 10.39 1.48 7.64
CA PRO A 62 11.61 1.67 6.88
C PRO A 62 11.54 0.75 5.66
N GLU A 63 11.88 1.29 4.48
CA GLU A 63 12.12 0.46 3.31
C GLU A 63 13.10 -0.62 3.74
N ARG A 64 12.62 -1.87 3.79
CA ARG A 64 13.49 -3.01 4.05
C ARG A 64 14.51 -3.05 2.92
N GLU A 65 15.75 -3.37 3.23
CA GLU A 65 16.79 -3.48 2.21
C GLU A 65 16.48 -4.65 1.27
N ASP A 66 16.70 -4.44 -0.03
CA ASP A 66 16.65 -5.49 -1.03
C ASP A 66 17.51 -6.67 -0.60
N TRP A 67 17.03 -7.89 -0.88
CA TRP A 67 17.69 -9.11 -0.45
C TRP A 67 18.14 -9.94 -1.64
N ILE A 68 19.33 -10.52 -1.52
CA ILE A 68 19.91 -11.39 -2.55
C ILE A 68 19.45 -12.82 -2.29
N CYS A 69 18.91 -13.48 -3.31
CA CYS A 69 18.52 -14.87 -3.19
C CYS A 69 19.75 -15.78 -3.08
N ASN A 70 19.83 -16.58 -2.02
CA ASN A 70 20.95 -17.53 -1.82
C ASN A 70 21.02 -18.66 -2.87
N HIS A 71 19.95 -18.89 -3.63
CA HIS A 71 19.89 -19.97 -4.63
C HIS A 71 20.28 -19.49 -6.04
N CYS A 72 19.67 -18.41 -6.53
CA CYS A 72 19.93 -17.89 -7.89
C CYS A 72 20.77 -16.61 -7.92
N ARG A 73 21.11 -16.03 -6.77
CA ARG A 73 21.87 -14.77 -6.61
C ARG A 73 21.21 -13.54 -7.20
N GLU A 74 19.91 -13.59 -7.43
CA GLU A 74 19.11 -12.47 -7.94
C GLU A 74 18.82 -11.47 -6.81
N SER A 75 18.80 -10.18 -7.13
CA SER A 75 18.34 -9.14 -6.20
C SER A 75 16.82 -9.10 -6.19
N ASN A 76 16.22 -9.15 -5.00
CA ASN A 76 14.77 -9.12 -4.83
C ASN A 76 14.41 -7.90 -3.98
N PRO A 77 13.43 -7.09 -4.43
CA PRO A 77 12.93 -6.01 -3.62
C PRO A 77 12.38 -6.54 -2.30
N ALA A 78 12.60 -5.81 -1.22
CA ALA A 78 12.19 -6.24 0.11
C ALA A 78 10.68 -6.24 0.35
N THR A 79 9.91 -5.76 -0.63
CA THR A 79 8.46 -5.90 -0.72
C THR A 79 8.01 -7.31 -1.10
N PHE A 80 8.93 -8.19 -1.52
CA PHE A 80 8.64 -9.59 -1.84
C PHE A 80 9.19 -10.54 -0.77
N ASP A 81 8.33 -11.46 -0.30
CA ASP A 81 8.70 -12.53 0.64
C ASP A 81 9.36 -13.74 -0.05
N TRP A 82 9.40 -13.75 -1.39
CA TRP A 82 9.93 -14.84 -2.21
C TRP A 82 10.68 -14.34 -3.44
N CYS A 83 11.64 -15.12 -3.93
CA CYS A 83 12.48 -14.73 -5.04
C CYS A 83 11.72 -14.78 -6.37
N TRP A 84 11.61 -13.66 -7.08
CA TRP A 84 10.82 -13.56 -8.32
C TRP A 84 11.29 -14.53 -9.41
N GLN A 85 12.59 -14.84 -9.45
CA GLN A 85 13.20 -15.74 -10.43
C GLN A 85 13.02 -17.23 -10.10
N CYS A 86 13.24 -17.63 -8.84
CA CYS A 86 13.27 -19.06 -8.47
C CYS A 86 12.13 -19.50 -7.55
N LYS A 87 11.24 -18.59 -7.15
CA LYS A 87 10.06 -18.82 -6.29
C LYS A 87 10.37 -19.41 -4.91
N ARG A 88 11.58 -19.18 -4.39
CA ARG A 88 11.99 -19.61 -3.04
C ARG A 88 11.88 -18.48 -2.03
N THR A 89 11.41 -18.79 -0.83
CA THR A 89 11.33 -17.85 0.31
C THR A 89 12.69 -17.63 0.95
N THR A 90 12.81 -16.53 1.70
CA THR A 90 13.98 -16.19 2.51
C THR A 90 14.22 -17.16 3.67
N GLU A 91 13.19 -17.87 4.12
CA GLU A 91 13.16 -18.77 5.29
C GLU A 91 13.81 -20.16 5.10
N ASN A 92 14.46 -20.45 3.98
CA ASN A 92 15.08 -21.76 3.75
C ASN A 92 16.60 -21.76 4.01
N ILE A 93 16.99 -21.29 5.20
CA ILE A 93 18.31 -21.50 5.79
C ILE A 93 18.11 -22.21 7.12
N SER A 94 18.12 -23.54 7.08
CA SER A 94 18.43 -24.40 8.22
C SER A 94 19.60 -25.29 7.82
#